data_AF-A0A1Y5XJD1-F1
#
_entry.id   AF-A0A1Y5XJD1-F1
#
_cell.length_a   1.000
_cell.length_b   1.000
_cell.length_c   1.000
_cell.angle_alpha   90.00
_cell.angle_beta   90.00
_cell.angle_gamma   90.00
#
_symmetry.space_group_name_H-M   'P 1'
#
loop_
_entity.id
_entity.type
_entity.pdbx_description
1 polymer ?
#
loop_
_entity_poly.entity_id
_entity_poly.type
_entity_poly.pdbx_seq_one_letter_code
_entity_poly.pdbx_strand_id
1 'polypeptide(L)'
;MVAGRKTTDKQRGDLKVRLMKVAATIGVAVAMAIGAAGTGSAAQNDYSDQKVKVPAKDSGVSAQRTNGHSFWEINASGELNYWYRSGESFERSVRGSGWHNTRQITSLNANVFLEIKPDYRLARWTWTGNGFIEEIVGTGWQPARVITGIDDNRFLEIKQDGTLTEWTFTSGGLSASNVGAGWQNARTIAGLGGPQDHVIDFMEIKNSGAVSEWYSTGGPFEEWPFGTVNFSDVRLIAGMDADHFVFIPNDGSLWEFALVFDETEQQWYWVAAQRGAGWGGTRLIG
;
A
#
# COMPACT_ATOMS: atom_id res chain seq x y z
N MET A 1 61.62 1.09 57.37
CA MET A 1 61.51 -0.07 58.29
C MET A 1 60.27 -0.85 57.90
N VAL A 2 60.44 -2.16 57.72
CA VAL A 2 59.46 -3.11 57.17
C VAL A 2 58.49 -3.61 58.26
N ALA A 3 57.28 -3.99 57.82
CA ALA A 3 56.31 -4.96 58.36
C ALA A 3 54.91 -4.33 58.57
N GLY A 4 53.78 -4.94 58.22
CA GLY A 4 53.51 -6.29 57.73
C GLY A 4 51.99 -6.46 57.51
N ARG A 5 51.67 -7.34 56.55
CA ARG A 5 50.36 -7.76 56.03
C ARG A 5 49.32 -8.20 57.09
N LYS A 6 48.04 -7.96 56.80
CA LYS A 6 46.94 -8.92 57.06
C LYS A 6 45.92 -8.89 55.91
N THR A 7 45.73 -10.06 55.32
CA THR A 7 44.75 -10.44 54.28
C THR A 7 43.46 -10.96 54.90
N THR A 8 42.32 -10.73 54.24
CA THR A 8 41.11 -11.60 54.09
C THR A 8 39.95 -10.70 53.60
N ASP A 9 38.91 -11.15 52.92
CA ASP A 9 38.73 -12.06 51.78
C ASP A 9 37.38 -11.64 51.15
N LYS A 10 37.14 -12.04 49.91
CA LYS A 10 35.89 -12.00 49.11
C LYS A 10 34.58 -11.62 49.82
N GLN A 11 33.77 -10.79 49.16
CA GLN A 11 32.46 -11.23 48.63
C GLN A 11 31.90 -10.30 47.54
N ARG A 12 31.51 -10.94 46.42
CA ARG A 12 30.70 -10.39 45.31
C ARG A 12 29.28 -10.12 45.80
N GLY A 13 28.68 -9.02 45.36
CA GLY A 13 27.26 -8.77 45.58
C GLY A 13 26.72 -7.63 44.74
N ASP A 14 26.07 -8.01 43.63
CA ASP A 14 24.83 -7.40 43.13
C ASP A 14 24.89 -6.00 42.46
N LEU A 15 25.13 -6.01 41.15
CA LEU A 15 24.94 -4.86 40.27
C LEU A 15 23.44 -4.72 39.93
N LYS A 16 22.68 -4.03 40.79
CA LYS A 16 21.28 -3.66 40.51
C LYS A 16 21.23 -2.62 39.38
N VAL A 17 20.88 -3.08 38.18
CA VAL A 17 20.51 -2.24 37.03
C VAL A 17 19.25 -1.45 37.40
N ARG A 18 19.39 -0.12 37.51
CA ARG A 18 18.28 0.81 37.69
C ARG A 18 17.57 0.97 36.34
N LEU A 19 16.37 0.41 36.20
CA LEU A 19 15.43 0.81 35.14
C LEU A 19 14.99 2.25 35.39
N MET A 20 15.40 3.17 34.51
CA MET A 20 14.79 4.50 34.41
C MET A 20 13.41 4.36 33.75
N LYS A 21 12.35 4.63 34.51
CA LYS A 21 11.02 4.87 33.96
C LYS A 21 11.01 6.29 33.38
N VAL A 22 11.04 6.41 32.05
CA VAL A 22 10.75 7.66 31.36
C VAL A 22 9.25 7.74 31.17
N ALA A 23 8.62 8.73 31.80
CA ALA A 23 7.23 9.08 31.56
C ALA A 23 7.15 9.83 30.23
N ALA A 24 6.44 9.28 29.25
CA ALA A 24 6.07 9.99 28.03
C ALA A 24 4.71 10.67 28.26
N THR A 25 4.73 11.99 28.32
CA THR A 25 3.55 12.86 28.33
C THR A 25 2.87 12.76 26.97
N ILE A 26 1.70 12.12 26.91
CA ILE A 26 0.88 12.08 25.69
C ILE A 26 0.09 13.39 25.60
N GLY A 27 0.36 14.14 24.53
CA GLY A 27 -0.34 15.36 24.15
C GLY A 27 -1.78 15.09 23.72
N VAL A 28 -2.62 16.09 23.97
CA VAL A 28 -4.07 16.12 23.77
C VAL A 28 -4.45 15.77 22.32
N ALA A 29 -5.31 14.76 22.15
CA ALA A 29 -6.02 14.52 20.91
C ALA A 29 -7.14 15.57 20.75
N VAL A 30 -7.10 16.34 19.67
CA VAL A 30 -8.21 17.22 19.28
C VAL A 30 -9.16 16.40 18.42
N ALA A 31 -10.32 16.03 18.97
CA ALA A 31 -11.43 15.49 18.19
C ALA A 31 -12.06 16.63 17.39
N MET A 32 -11.80 16.71 16.09
CA MET A 32 -12.54 17.59 15.18
C MET A 32 -13.78 16.87 14.67
N ALA A 33 -14.93 17.18 15.25
CA ALA A 33 -16.21 16.87 14.64
C ALA A 33 -16.46 17.85 13.48
N ILE A 34 -16.46 17.36 12.24
CA ILE A 34 -16.91 18.13 11.09
C ILE A 34 -18.23 17.53 10.61
N GLY A 35 -19.32 18.22 10.92
CA GLY A 35 -20.61 17.98 10.30
C GLY A 35 -20.66 18.66 8.93
N ALA A 36 -21.03 17.90 7.90
CA ALA A 36 -21.60 18.43 6.67
C ALA A 36 -22.71 17.49 6.19
N ALA A 37 -23.94 17.99 6.17
CA ALA A 37 -25.08 17.32 5.58
C ALA A 37 -25.02 17.43 4.06
N GLY A 38 -25.24 16.33 3.34
CA GLY A 38 -25.35 16.33 1.88
C GLY A 38 -25.50 14.94 1.27
N THR A 39 -26.73 14.60 0.91
CA THR A 39 -27.16 13.56 -0.05
C THR A 39 -26.66 12.13 0.15
N GLY A 40 -27.49 11.30 0.82
CA GLY A 40 -27.60 9.85 0.60
C GLY A 40 -26.27 9.08 0.55
N SER A 41 -25.43 9.22 1.56
CA SER A 41 -24.22 8.43 1.67
C SER A 41 -24.59 7.01 2.08
N ALA A 42 -24.04 6.01 1.38
CA ALA A 42 -23.94 4.66 1.95
C ALA A 42 -23.40 4.79 3.38
N ALA A 43 -23.92 3.98 4.31
CA ALA A 43 -23.46 4.01 5.68
C ALA A 43 -21.93 3.89 5.70
N GLN A 44 -21.28 4.86 6.32
CA GLN A 44 -19.84 4.94 6.46
C GLN A 44 -19.37 3.72 7.26
N ASN A 45 -18.39 2.99 6.72
CA ASN A 45 -17.82 1.87 7.44
C ASN A 45 -16.73 2.37 8.39
N ASP A 46 -16.82 1.97 9.66
CA ASP A 46 -15.69 2.05 10.57
C ASP A 46 -14.81 0.81 10.39
N TYR A 47 -13.52 1.04 10.15
CA TYR A 47 -12.56 -0.02 9.90
C TYR A 47 -11.69 -0.32 11.13
N SER A 48 -11.81 0.41 12.25
CA SER A 48 -10.88 0.31 13.39
C SER A 48 -10.74 -1.10 13.98
N ASP A 49 -11.79 -1.90 13.92
CA ASP A 49 -11.86 -3.23 14.52
C ASP A 49 -11.71 -4.36 13.48
N GLN A 50 -11.35 -4.02 12.23
CA GLN A 50 -11.23 -5.01 11.18
C GLN A 50 -9.91 -5.78 11.32
N LYS A 51 -10.06 -7.06 11.64
CA LYS A 51 -9.00 -8.07 11.69
C LYS A 51 -9.41 -9.24 10.78
N VAL A 52 -8.70 -9.42 9.67
CA VAL A 52 -9.03 -10.44 8.65
C VAL A 52 -7.93 -11.49 8.61
N LYS A 53 -8.30 -12.76 8.76
CA LYS A 53 -7.35 -13.88 8.77
C LYS A 53 -6.73 -14.07 7.38
N VAL A 54 -5.40 -14.20 7.33
CA VAL A 54 -4.67 -14.40 6.07
C VAL A 54 -4.27 -15.87 5.93
N PRO A 55 -4.60 -16.54 4.82
CA PRO A 55 -4.13 -17.90 4.58
C PRO A 55 -2.60 -17.98 4.56
N ALA A 56 -2.05 -19.18 4.80
CA ALA A 56 -0.61 -19.37 4.77
C ALA A 56 -0.06 -19.16 3.35
N LYS A 57 0.74 -18.11 3.16
CA LYS A 57 1.49 -17.85 1.92
C LYS A 57 2.89 -18.47 2.04
N ASP A 58 3.48 -18.92 0.92
CA ASP A 58 4.88 -19.35 0.88
C ASP A 58 5.79 -18.13 1.17
N SER A 59 6.13 -17.93 2.45
CA SER A 59 6.80 -16.75 2.97
C SER A 59 8.32 -16.79 2.81
N GLY A 60 8.79 -16.99 1.57
CA GLY A 60 10.20 -16.81 1.20
C GLY A 60 10.52 -15.32 1.11
N VAL A 61 11.12 -14.77 2.16
CA VAL A 61 11.39 -13.34 2.41
C VAL A 61 11.94 -12.56 1.19
N SER A 62 11.18 -11.60 0.69
CA SER A 62 11.49 -10.15 0.56
C SER A 62 10.77 -9.53 -0.64
N ALA A 63 10.00 -8.47 -0.44
CA ALA A 63 9.70 -7.52 -1.51
C ALA A 63 9.58 -6.11 -0.89
N GLN A 64 10.61 -5.28 -1.06
CA GLN A 64 10.40 -3.84 -0.89
C GLN A 64 9.82 -3.30 -2.18
N ARG A 65 8.53 -2.96 -2.17
CA ARG A 65 7.94 -2.06 -3.17
C ARG A 65 7.29 -0.93 -2.42
N THR A 66 7.49 0.26 -2.97
CA THR A 66 7.59 1.56 -2.26
C THR A 66 8.51 1.62 -1.02
N ASN A 67 8.85 0.50 -0.35
CA ASN A 67 9.38 0.29 1.00
C ASN A 67 8.34 -0.03 2.10
N GLY A 68 7.08 -0.30 1.74
CA GLY A 68 5.99 -0.54 2.69
C GLY A 68 5.50 0.70 3.42
N HIS A 69 6.10 1.85 3.11
CA HIS A 69 5.98 3.06 3.90
C HIS A 69 5.83 4.29 3.03
N SER A 70 5.43 4.15 1.76
CA SER A 70 5.17 5.29 0.88
C SER A 70 4.21 4.99 -0.25
N PHE A 71 3.65 6.03 -0.84
CA PHE A 71 2.79 5.95 -2.02
C PHE A 71 2.73 7.30 -2.74
N TRP A 72 2.28 7.29 -3.99
CA TRP A 72 2.07 8.49 -4.80
C TRP A 72 0.62 8.93 -4.76
N GLU A 73 0.41 10.23 -4.84
CA GLU A 73 -0.90 10.85 -4.90
C GLU A 73 -0.90 11.94 -5.98
N ILE A 74 -1.95 11.97 -6.80
CA ILE A 74 -2.32 13.16 -7.56
C ILE A 74 -3.58 13.74 -6.94
N ASN A 75 -3.48 14.96 -6.42
CA ASN A 75 -4.63 15.65 -5.82
C ASN A 75 -5.45 16.45 -6.85
N ALA A 76 -6.54 17.07 -6.39
CA ALA A 76 -7.47 17.81 -7.24
C ALA A 76 -6.87 19.07 -7.88
N SER A 77 -5.81 19.66 -7.31
CA SER A 77 -5.06 20.76 -7.93
C SER A 77 -4.06 20.28 -8.99
N GLY A 78 -3.90 18.97 -9.16
CA GLY A 78 -2.93 18.39 -10.10
C GLY A 78 -1.49 18.45 -9.61
N GLU A 79 -1.28 18.50 -8.30
CA GLU A 79 0.02 18.29 -7.68
C GLU A 79 0.31 16.79 -7.60
N LEU A 80 1.55 16.40 -7.92
CA LEU A 80 2.07 15.07 -7.66
C LEU A 80 2.76 15.09 -6.29
N ASN A 81 2.23 14.32 -5.36
CA ASN A 81 2.72 14.22 -3.99
C ASN A 81 3.29 12.83 -3.74
N TYR A 82 4.44 12.79 -3.08
CA TYR A 82 5.00 11.60 -2.48
C TYR A 82 4.70 11.61 -1.00
N TRP A 83 4.06 10.56 -0.50
CA TRP A 83 3.75 10.40 0.90
C TRP A 83 4.66 9.33 1.50
N TYR A 84 5.24 9.60 2.66
CA TYR A 84 6.12 8.66 3.35
C TYR A 84 5.77 8.57 4.83
N ARG A 85 5.95 7.39 5.42
CA ARG A 85 5.60 7.10 6.81
C ARG A 85 6.37 8.01 7.76
N SER A 86 5.64 8.62 8.70
CA SER A 86 6.17 9.38 9.82
C SER A 86 5.34 9.05 11.07
N GLY A 87 5.91 8.22 11.95
CA GLY A 87 5.18 7.65 13.09
C GLY A 87 3.95 6.84 12.64
N GLU A 88 2.79 7.15 13.21
CA GLU A 88 1.50 6.51 12.90
C GLU A 88 0.76 7.16 11.73
N SER A 89 1.40 8.05 10.97
CA SER A 89 0.82 8.80 9.85
C SER A 89 1.78 8.93 8.67
N PHE A 90 1.48 9.81 7.72
CA PHE A 90 2.31 10.08 6.55
C PHE A 90 2.64 11.57 6.45
N GLU A 91 3.88 11.86 6.07
CA GLU A 91 4.33 13.20 5.69
C GLU A 91 4.34 13.35 4.17
N ARG A 92 4.11 14.59 3.71
CA ARG A 92 3.98 14.92 2.29
C ARG A 92 5.23 15.60 1.75
N SER A 93 5.68 15.16 0.58
CA SER A 93 6.63 15.89 -0.27
C SER A 93 6.00 16.18 -1.63
N VAL A 94 5.86 17.45 -1.99
CA VAL A 94 5.37 17.84 -3.32
C VAL A 94 6.51 17.61 -4.33
N ARG A 95 6.26 16.82 -5.37
CA ARG A 95 7.26 16.42 -6.37
C ARG A 95 6.96 16.92 -7.78
N GLY A 96 5.79 17.50 -8.02
CA GLY A 96 5.46 18.09 -9.32
C GLY A 96 4.09 18.77 -9.35
N SER A 97 3.81 19.45 -10.45
CA SER A 97 2.52 20.07 -10.75
C SER A 97 2.12 19.80 -12.20
N GLY A 98 0.86 20.02 -12.56
CA GLY A 98 0.36 19.85 -13.93
C GLY A 98 -0.25 18.47 -14.23
N TRP A 99 -0.47 17.63 -13.21
CA TRP A 99 -0.93 16.23 -13.35
C TRP A 99 -2.47 16.10 -13.43
N HIS A 100 -3.19 17.20 -13.61
CA HIS A 100 -4.66 17.25 -13.58
C HIS A 100 -5.35 16.41 -14.66
N ASN A 101 -4.66 16.08 -15.76
CA ASN A 101 -5.23 15.28 -16.85
C ASN A 101 -4.80 13.80 -16.82
N THR A 102 -3.92 13.40 -15.91
CA THR A 102 -3.48 12.00 -15.76
C THR A 102 -4.69 11.07 -15.59
N ARG A 103 -4.72 9.92 -16.27
CA ARG A 103 -5.87 9.00 -16.17
C ARG A 103 -5.74 8.06 -15.00
N GLN A 104 -4.57 7.46 -14.82
CA GLN A 104 -4.25 6.51 -13.75
C GLN A 104 -2.76 6.61 -13.43
N ILE A 105 -2.41 6.26 -12.20
CA ILE A 105 -1.03 6.05 -11.77
C ILE A 105 -0.91 4.74 -11.00
N THR A 106 0.28 4.15 -10.99
CA THR A 106 0.63 3.08 -10.06
C THR A 106 2.14 2.99 -9.84
N SER A 107 2.57 2.70 -8.63
CA SER A 107 3.97 2.51 -8.25
C SER A 107 4.49 1.17 -8.74
N LEU A 108 5.71 1.15 -9.26
CA LEU A 108 6.50 -0.07 -9.41
C LEU A 108 7.45 -0.24 -8.23
N ASN A 109 8.02 0.88 -7.75
CA ASN A 109 8.82 0.94 -6.53
C ASN A 109 8.82 2.39 -5.97
N ALA A 110 9.65 2.65 -4.95
CA ALA A 110 9.73 3.94 -4.27
C ALA A 110 10.05 5.13 -5.20
N ASN A 111 10.76 4.89 -6.30
CA ASN A 111 11.26 5.92 -7.19
C ASN A 111 10.65 5.84 -8.60
N VAL A 112 9.86 4.80 -8.89
CA VAL A 112 9.33 4.54 -10.23
C VAL A 112 7.84 4.33 -10.15
N PHE A 113 7.09 5.10 -10.95
CA PHE A 113 5.66 4.89 -11.16
C PHE A 113 5.30 4.94 -12.65
N LEU A 114 4.15 4.39 -12.97
CA LEU A 114 3.55 4.43 -14.30
C LEU A 114 2.41 5.45 -14.33
N GLU A 115 2.28 6.16 -15.44
CA GLU A 115 1.19 7.07 -15.74
C GLU A 115 0.49 6.61 -17.03
N ILE A 116 -0.84 6.47 -16.99
CA ILE A 116 -1.64 6.52 -18.21
C ILE A 116 -1.94 7.98 -18.53
N LYS A 117 -1.32 8.47 -19.59
CA LYS A 117 -1.43 9.86 -20.04
C LYS A 117 -2.84 10.15 -20.62
N PRO A 118 -3.22 11.43 -20.78
CA PRO A 118 -4.52 11.81 -21.35
C PRO A 118 -4.74 11.24 -22.75
N ASP A 119 -3.65 11.10 -23.52
CA ASP A 119 -3.59 10.59 -24.89
C ASP A 119 -3.35 9.07 -24.97
N TYR A 120 -3.53 8.34 -23.86
CA TYR A 120 -3.43 6.88 -23.78
C TYR A 120 -2.04 6.30 -24.11
N ARG A 121 -1.00 7.10 -23.95
CA ARG A 121 0.37 6.59 -23.82
C ARG A 121 0.62 6.15 -22.37
N LEU A 122 1.40 5.08 -22.22
CA LEU A 122 1.93 4.69 -20.92
C LEU A 122 3.31 5.32 -20.77
N ALA A 123 3.46 6.16 -19.76
CA ALA A 123 4.73 6.75 -19.37
C ALA A 123 5.25 6.06 -18.11
N ARG A 124 6.54 5.75 -18.10
CA ARG A 124 7.29 5.37 -16.92
C ARG A 124 8.05 6.60 -16.42
N TRP A 125 7.87 6.92 -15.15
CA TRP A 125 8.46 8.07 -14.51
C TRP A 125 9.47 7.61 -13.47
N THR A 126 10.71 8.07 -13.58
CA THR A 126 11.78 7.73 -12.63
C THR A 126 12.25 8.97 -11.88
N TRP A 127 12.17 8.92 -10.55
CA TRP A 127 12.70 9.94 -9.66
C TRP A 127 14.21 9.80 -9.53
N THR A 128 14.94 10.90 -9.80
CA THR A 128 16.41 10.93 -9.80
C THR A 128 17.02 11.65 -8.59
N GLY A 129 16.20 12.07 -7.63
CA GLY A 129 16.61 12.96 -6.54
C GLY A 129 16.44 14.45 -6.87
N ASN A 130 16.59 14.84 -8.13
CA ASN A 130 16.48 16.24 -8.58
C ASN A 130 15.22 16.52 -9.42
N GLY A 131 14.52 15.48 -9.85
CA GLY A 131 13.38 15.58 -10.74
C GLY A 131 13.01 14.23 -11.34
N PHE A 132 11.99 14.25 -12.18
CA PHE A 132 11.52 13.08 -12.91
C PHE A 132 12.09 13.02 -14.33
N ILE A 133 12.44 11.80 -14.75
CA ILE A 133 12.69 11.47 -16.15
C ILE A 133 11.48 10.69 -16.68
N GLU A 134 10.95 11.13 -17.82
CA GLU A 134 9.87 10.47 -18.54
C GLU A 134 10.43 9.49 -19.58
N GLU A 135 9.86 8.29 -19.63
CA GLU A 135 10.06 7.33 -20.70
C GLU A 135 8.70 6.86 -21.22
N ILE A 136 8.40 7.05 -22.51
CA ILE A 136 7.20 6.47 -23.12
C ILE A 136 7.46 5.00 -23.41
N VAL A 137 6.80 4.12 -22.67
CA VAL A 137 7.04 2.67 -22.70
C VAL A 137 5.93 1.89 -23.40
N GLY A 138 4.83 2.56 -23.74
CA GLY A 138 3.73 1.94 -24.47
C GLY A 138 2.78 2.94 -25.08
N THR A 139 2.02 2.50 -26.07
CA THR A 139 0.96 3.26 -26.73
C THR A 139 -0.30 2.42 -26.82
N GLY A 140 -1.45 3.05 -27.08
CA GLY A 140 -2.69 2.31 -27.26
C GLY A 140 -3.25 1.72 -25.97
N TRP A 141 -2.93 2.31 -24.81
CA TRP A 141 -3.53 2.01 -23.51
C TRP A 141 -4.96 2.58 -23.41
N GLN A 142 -5.70 2.50 -24.53
CA GLN A 142 -7.14 2.75 -24.66
C GLN A 142 -7.85 2.12 -23.49
N PRO A 143 -8.92 2.74 -22.96
CA PRO A 143 -9.11 2.89 -21.53
C PRO A 143 -8.91 1.56 -20.81
N ALA A 144 -7.66 1.32 -20.40
CA ALA A 144 -7.31 0.32 -19.43
C ALA A 144 -8.23 0.59 -18.25
N ARG A 145 -8.94 -0.44 -17.79
CA ARG A 145 -9.98 -0.21 -16.81
C ARG A 145 -9.34 0.15 -15.48
N VAL A 146 -8.34 -0.63 -15.09
CA VAL A 146 -7.47 -0.37 -13.94
C VAL A 146 -6.09 -0.96 -14.19
N ILE A 147 -5.04 -0.32 -13.66
CA ILE A 147 -3.68 -0.86 -13.58
C ILE A 147 -3.20 -0.86 -12.13
N THR A 148 -2.31 -1.80 -11.79
CA THR A 148 -1.55 -1.76 -10.54
C THR A 148 -0.19 -2.40 -10.68
N GLY A 149 0.85 -1.78 -10.14
CA GLY A 149 2.16 -2.39 -9.99
C GLY A 149 2.12 -3.55 -9.01
N ILE A 150 2.88 -4.58 -9.33
CA ILE A 150 3.13 -5.75 -8.48
C ILE A 150 4.63 -6.00 -8.36
N ASP A 151 5.43 -5.42 -9.27
CA ASP A 151 6.86 -5.56 -9.31
C ASP A 151 7.59 -4.28 -9.78
N ASP A 152 8.90 -4.19 -9.56
CA ASP A 152 9.78 -3.12 -10.07
C ASP A 152 9.75 -3.10 -11.61
N ASN A 153 9.49 -4.25 -12.21
CA ASN A 153 9.39 -4.45 -13.64
C ASN A 153 8.08 -5.11 -14.08
N ARG A 154 7.06 -5.21 -13.21
CA ARG A 154 5.77 -5.84 -13.55
C ARG A 154 4.57 -5.10 -12.99
N PHE A 155 3.48 -5.13 -13.74
CA PHE A 155 2.20 -4.59 -13.32
C PHE A 155 1.06 -5.38 -13.95
N LEU A 156 -0.12 -5.28 -13.34
CA LEU A 156 -1.36 -5.86 -13.83
C LEU A 156 -2.19 -4.80 -14.53
N GLU A 157 -2.93 -5.24 -15.54
CA GLU A 157 -3.98 -4.49 -16.22
C GLU A 157 -5.26 -5.33 -16.21
N ILE A 158 -6.37 -4.74 -15.80
CA ILE A 158 -7.69 -5.28 -16.17
C ILE A 158 -8.21 -4.52 -17.38
N LYS A 159 -8.45 -5.25 -18.46
CA LYS A 159 -9.03 -4.73 -19.70
C LYS A 159 -10.55 -4.58 -19.59
N GLN A 160 -11.16 -3.87 -20.54
CA GLN A 160 -12.60 -3.63 -20.53
C GLN A 160 -13.45 -4.89 -20.66
N ASP A 161 -12.94 -5.90 -21.37
CA ASP A 161 -13.57 -7.21 -21.51
C ASP A 161 -13.44 -8.09 -20.26
N GLY A 162 -12.71 -7.63 -19.23
CA GLY A 162 -12.44 -8.38 -18.01
C GLY A 162 -11.28 -9.36 -18.11
N THR A 163 -10.43 -9.27 -19.14
CA THR A 163 -9.14 -9.97 -19.15
C THR A 163 -8.17 -9.32 -18.17
N LEU A 164 -7.51 -10.15 -17.35
CA LEU A 164 -6.37 -9.74 -16.52
C LEU A 164 -5.08 -10.07 -17.26
N THR A 165 -4.29 -9.03 -17.55
CA THR A 165 -3.01 -9.13 -18.23
C THR A 165 -1.89 -8.70 -17.28
N GLU A 166 -0.88 -9.55 -17.13
CA GLU A 166 0.40 -9.18 -16.53
C GLU A 166 1.30 -8.59 -17.62
N TRP A 167 1.91 -7.46 -17.31
CA TRP A 167 2.85 -6.76 -18.15
C TRP A 167 4.22 -6.75 -17.51
N THR A 168 5.24 -7.16 -18.25
CA THR A 168 6.63 -7.23 -17.77
C THR A 168 7.54 -6.39 -18.64
N PHE A 169 8.37 -5.55 -18.02
CA PHE A 169 9.46 -4.85 -18.69
C PHE A 169 10.59 -5.82 -19.00
N THR A 170 10.90 -5.95 -20.29
CA THR A 170 11.99 -6.77 -20.83
C THR A 170 12.99 -5.89 -21.58
N SER A 171 14.11 -6.48 -22.02
CA SER A 171 15.05 -5.78 -22.91
C SER A 171 14.45 -5.36 -24.25
N GLY A 172 13.37 -6.01 -24.69
CA GLY A 172 12.63 -5.67 -25.91
C GLY A 172 11.45 -4.71 -25.69
N GLY A 173 11.28 -4.17 -24.49
CA GLY A 173 10.12 -3.38 -24.09
C GLY A 173 9.09 -4.19 -23.29
N LEU A 174 7.82 -3.79 -23.35
CA LEU A 174 6.75 -4.44 -22.60
C LEU A 174 6.31 -5.77 -23.24
N SER A 175 6.31 -6.82 -22.44
CA SER A 175 5.75 -8.13 -22.77
C SER A 175 4.43 -8.34 -22.03
N ALA A 176 3.43 -8.92 -22.69
CA ALA A 176 2.11 -9.17 -22.14
C ALA A 176 1.85 -10.67 -21.94
N SER A 177 1.27 -11.04 -20.81
CA SER A 177 0.75 -12.38 -20.53
C SER A 177 -0.68 -12.29 -20.01
N ASN A 178 -1.63 -12.99 -20.65
CA ASN A 178 -2.99 -13.07 -20.12
C ASN A 178 -3.02 -14.13 -19.01
N VAL A 179 -3.20 -13.68 -17.77
CA VAL A 179 -3.12 -14.52 -16.57
C VAL A 179 -4.50 -14.84 -15.98
N GLY A 180 -5.55 -14.15 -16.42
CA GLY A 180 -6.91 -14.43 -15.96
C GLY A 180 -8.01 -13.81 -16.84
N ALA A 181 -9.25 -14.19 -16.56
CA ALA A 181 -10.45 -13.66 -17.21
C ALA A 181 -11.61 -13.60 -16.20
N GLY A 182 -12.67 -12.85 -16.52
CA GLY A 182 -13.86 -12.73 -15.66
C GLY A 182 -13.82 -11.56 -14.67
N TRP A 183 -12.91 -10.60 -14.88
CA TRP A 183 -12.67 -9.49 -13.97
C TRP A 183 -13.57 -8.27 -14.20
N GLN A 184 -14.70 -8.43 -14.90
CA GLN A 184 -15.59 -7.30 -15.23
C GLN A 184 -16.19 -6.63 -13.97
N ASN A 185 -16.30 -7.40 -12.87
CA ASN A 185 -16.87 -6.93 -11.62
C ASN A 185 -15.86 -6.26 -10.66
N ALA A 186 -14.56 -6.35 -10.93
CA ALA A 186 -13.55 -5.70 -10.10
C ALA A 186 -13.67 -4.18 -10.25
N ARG A 187 -14.12 -3.43 -9.25
CA ARG A 187 -14.16 -1.95 -9.34
C ARG A 187 -12.75 -1.36 -9.40
N THR A 188 -11.85 -1.88 -8.59
CA THR A 188 -10.43 -1.49 -8.54
C THR A 188 -9.58 -2.61 -7.95
N ILE A 189 -8.27 -2.55 -8.19
CA ILE A 189 -7.30 -3.48 -7.62
C ILE A 189 -6.11 -2.72 -7.02
N ALA A 190 -5.40 -3.35 -6.10
CA ALA A 190 -4.16 -2.87 -5.52
C ALA A 190 -3.16 -4.01 -5.40
N GLY A 191 -2.06 -3.91 -6.12
CA GLY A 191 -1.02 -4.92 -6.15
C GLY A 191 -0.19 -4.91 -4.88
N LEU A 192 -0.07 -6.08 -4.26
CA LEU A 192 0.77 -6.31 -3.08
C LEU A 192 2.13 -6.88 -3.52
N GLY A 193 2.17 -7.43 -4.73
CA GLY A 193 3.37 -7.94 -5.36
C GLY A 193 3.63 -9.39 -5.02
N GLY A 194 4.90 -9.75 -4.91
CA GLY A 194 5.30 -11.08 -4.51
C GLY A 194 6.82 -11.17 -4.45
N PRO A 195 7.38 -12.03 -3.60
CA PRO A 195 8.84 -12.11 -3.42
C PRO A 195 9.58 -12.64 -4.66
N GLN A 196 8.85 -13.12 -5.68
CA GLN A 196 9.39 -13.88 -6.80
C GLN A 196 8.68 -13.50 -8.11
N ASP A 197 9.40 -13.59 -9.23
CA ASP A 197 8.98 -13.19 -10.58
C ASP A 197 7.71 -13.90 -11.12
N HIS A 198 7.25 -14.95 -10.43
CA HIS A 198 6.05 -15.72 -10.82
C HIS A 198 4.90 -15.59 -9.80
N VAL A 199 5.11 -14.83 -8.72
CA VAL A 199 4.06 -14.56 -7.75
C VAL A 199 3.27 -13.35 -8.20
N ILE A 200 1.95 -13.47 -8.14
CA ILE A 200 1.00 -12.39 -8.33
C ILE A 200 0.12 -12.35 -7.08
N ASP A 201 0.18 -11.25 -6.34
CA ASP A 201 -0.66 -10.96 -5.18
C ASP A 201 -1.28 -9.56 -5.31
N PHE A 202 -2.60 -9.47 -5.14
CA PHE A 202 -3.31 -8.20 -5.17
C PHE A 202 -4.65 -8.26 -4.45
N MET A 203 -5.06 -7.10 -3.94
CA MET A 203 -6.42 -6.86 -3.46
C MET A 203 -7.34 -6.52 -4.63
N GLU A 204 -8.55 -7.06 -4.63
CA GLU A 204 -9.66 -6.69 -5.50
C GLU A 204 -10.81 -6.12 -4.66
N ILE A 205 -11.28 -4.94 -5.03
CA ILE A 205 -12.59 -4.44 -4.56
C ILE A 205 -13.59 -4.64 -5.67
N LYS A 206 -14.63 -5.44 -5.42
CA LYS A 206 -15.72 -5.71 -6.37
C LYS A 206 -16.72 -4.54 -6.41
N ASN A 207 -17.52 -4.44 -7.46
CA ASN A 207 -18.58 -3.44 -7.60
C ASN A 207 -19.61 -3.48 -6.45
N SER A 208 -19.80 -4.63 -5.81
CA SER A 208 -20.65 -4.80 -4.62
C SER A 208 -20.05 -4.24 -3.33
N GLY A 209 -18.76 -3.85 -3.35
CA GLY A 209 -17.98 -3.52 -2.17
C GLY A 209 -17.33 -4.72 -1.49
N ALA A 210 -17.61 -5.96 -1.93
CA ALA A 210 -16.89 -7.12 -1.41
C ALA A 210 -15.40 -7.04 -1.78
N VAL A 211 -14.53 -7.49 -0.87
CA VAL A 211 -13.08 -7.43 -1.03
C VAL A 211 -12.51 -8.84 -0.99
N SER A 212 -11.56 -9.12 -1.87
CA SER A 212 -10.80 -10.37 -1.84
C SER A 212 -9.33 -10.07 -2.10
N GLU A 213 -8.47 -10.82 -1.45
CA GLU A 213 -7.08 -10.98 -1.86
C GLU A 213 -7.00 -12.11 -2.87
N TRP A 214 -6.15 -11.95 -3.88
CA TRP A 214 -5.96 -12.92 -4.96
C TRP A 214 -4.49 -13.27 -5.09
N TYR A 215 -4.20 -14.56 -5.05
CA TYR A 215 -2.84 -15.07 -5.01
C TYR A 215 -2.61 -16.14 -6.08
N SER A 216 -1.45 -16.11 -6.73
CA SER A 216 -0.99 -17.18 -7.64
C SER A 216 0.54 -17.27 -7.64
N THR A 217 1.06 -18.49 -7.76
CA THR A 217 2.48 -18.83 -7.96
C THR A 217 2.76 -19.33 -9.38
N GLY A 218 2.01 -18.85 -10.37
CA GLY A 218 2.06 -19.32 -11.77
C GLY A 218 1.03 -20.41 -12.10
N GLY A 219 0.13 -20.71 -11.17
CA GLY A 219 -1.03 -21.58 -11.34
C GLY A 219 -2.35 -20.79 -11.43
N PRO A 220 -3.50 -21.48 -11.27
CA PRO A 220 -4.78 -20.80 -11.10
C PRO A 220 -4.75 -19.84 -9.90
N PHE A 221 -5.48 -18.73 -10.01
CA PHE A 221 -5.65 -17.81 -8.90
C PHE A 221 -6.49 -18.43 -7.78
N GLU A 222 -6.03 -18.26 -6.55
CA GLU A 222 -6.77 -18.54 -5.34
C GLU A 222 -7.43 -17.25 -4.83
N GLU A 223 -8.74 -17.31 -4.54
CA GLU A 223 -9.48 -16.19 -3.96
C GLU A 223 -9.54 -16.33 -2.44
N TRP A 224 -9.17 -15.27 -1.73
CA TRP A 224 -9.30 -15.14 -0.28
C TRP A 224 -10.23 -13.98 0.08
N PRO A 225 -11.52 -14.25 0.30
CA PRO A 225 -12.48 -13.20 0.64
C PRO A 225 -12.18 -12.60 2.01
N PHE A 226 -12.34 -11.28 2.14
CA PHE A 226 -12.23 -10.56 3.42
C PHE A 226 -13.47 -10.77 4.32
N GLY A 227 -14.24 -11.83 4.09
CA GLY A 227 -15.43 -12.17 4.86
C GLY A 227 -16.48 -11.04 4.85
N THR A 228 -16.72 -10.44 6.02
CA THR A 228 -17.75 -9.43 6.22
C THR A 228 -17.29 -8.00 5.94
N VAL A 229 -15.99 -7.78 5.68
CA VAL A 229 -15.49 -6.44 5.35
C VAL A 229 -16.14 -5.96 4.05
N ASN A 230 -16.63 -4.73 4.05
CA ASN A 230 -17.26 -4.11 2.90
C ASN A 230 -16.58 -2.77 2.59
N PHE A 231 -16.10 -2.63 1.36
CA PHE A 231 -15.43 -1.44 0.85
C PHE A 231 -16.33 -0.66 -0.13
N SER A 232 -17.65 -0.76 -0.04
CA SER A 232 -18.57 -0.05 -0.96
C SER A 232 -18.34 1.46 -0.98
N ASP A 233 -17.93 2.04 0.14
CA ASP A 233 -17.56 3.44 0.35
C ASP A 233 -16.08 3.79 0.05
N VAL A 234 -15.23 2.80 -0.25
CA VAL A 234 -13.85 3.02 -0.68
C VAL A 234 -13.81 3.59 -2.09
N ARG A 235 -13.13 4.72 -2.26
CA ARG A 235 -12.97 5.41 -3.54
C ARG A 235 -11.65 5.08 -4.22
N LEU A 236 -10.58 4.98 -3.44
CA LEU A 236 -9.23 4.75 -3.93
C LEU A 236 -8.53 3.71 -3.07
N ILE A 237 -7.68 2.89 -3.69
CA ILE A 237 -6.80 1.91 -3.02
C ILE A 237 -5.46 1.87 -3.75
N ALA A 238 -4.37 1.72 -3.00
CA ALA A 238 -3.03 1.46 -3.54
C ALA A 238 -2.31 0.47 -2.63
N GLY A 239 -1.62 -0.50 -3.23
CA GLY A 239 -0.71 -1.36 -2.51
C GLY A 239 0.61 -0.63 -2.27
N MET A 240 1.18 -0.80 -1.09
CA MET A 240 2.50 -0.27 -0.80
C MET A 240 3.51 -1.40 -0.97
N ASP A 241 3.32 -2.52 -0.27
CA ASP A 241 4.12 -3.75 -0.40
C ASP A 241 3.26 -5.00 -0.13
N ALA A 242 3.92 -6.15 0.09
CA ALA A 242 3.26 -7.43 0.35
C ALA A 242 2.48 -7.47 1.68
N ASP A 243 2.79 -6.54 2.60
CA ASP A 243 2.32 -6.51 3.97
C ASP A 243 1.48 -5.25 4.26
N HIS A 244 1.33 -4.33 3.31
CA HIS A 244 0.64 -3.06 3.52
C HIS A 244 -0.07 -2.55 2.26
N PHE A 245 -1.29 -2.07 2.45
CA PHE A 245 -2.01 -1.28 1.45
C PHE A 245 -2.79 -0.15 2.12
N VAL A 246 -2.98 0.94 1.38
CA VAL A 246 -3.74 2.11 1.82
C VAL A 246 -5.00 2.28 1.00
N PHE A 247 -6.01 2.89 1.61
CA PHE A 247 -7.25 3.20 0.94
C PHE A 247 -7.88 4.48 1.50
N ILE A 248 -8.70 5.11 0.65
CA ILE A 248 -9.39 6.37 0.95
C ILE A 248 -10.89 6.16 0.73
N PRO A 249 -11.70 6.13 1.80
CA PRO A 249 -13.15 6.15 1.71
C PRO A 249 -13.69 7.51 1.24
N ASN A 250 -15.00 7.57 0.98
CA ASN A 250 -15.69 8.77 0.54
C ASN A 250 -15.62 9.94 1.53
N ASP A 251 -15.36 9.67 2.81
CA ASP A 251 -15.20 10.69 3.85
C ASP A 251 -13.82 11.41 3.80
N GLY A 252 -12.88 10.92 2.99
CA GLY A 252 -11.53 11.48 2.88
C GLY A 252 -10.63 11.16 4.07
N SER A 253 -10.96 10.15 4.87
CA SER A 253 -10.00 9.52 5.79
C SER A 253 -8.96 8.72 5.01
N LEU A 254 -7.75 8.58 5.56
CA LEU A 254 -6.74 7.65 5.06
C LEU A 254 -6.65 6.49 6.01
N TRP A 255 -6.79 5.28 5.48
CA TRP A 255 -6.65 4.04 6.21
C TRP A 255 -5.55 3.18 5.61
N GLU A 256 -4.97 2.34 6.44
CA GLU A 256 -4.00 1.32 6.07
C GLU A 256 -4.45 -0.02 6.65
N PHE A 257 -4.37 -1.07 5.85
CA PHE A 257 -4.28 -2.42 6.37
C PHE A 257 -2.82 -2.85 6.38
N ALA A 258 -2.37 -3.34 7.52
CA ALA A 258 -1.03 -3.90 7.71
C ALA A 258 -1.13 -5.38 8.10
N LEU A 259 -0.20 -6.19 7.63
CA LEU A 259 -0.09 -7.59 7.97
C LEU A 259 0.60 -7.74 9.34
N VAL A 260 -0.09 -8.38 10.28
CA VAL A 260 0.37 -8.56 11.66
C VAL A 260 0.29 -10.03 12.04
N PHE A 261 1.37 -10.56 12.62
CA PHE A 261 1.40 -11.91 13.16
C PHE A 261 0.85 -11.91 14.59
N ASP A 262 -0.20 -12.70 14.83
CA ASP A 262 -0.72 -12.97 16.16
C ASP A 262 0.04 -14.16 16.77
N GLU A 263 0.89 -13.89 17.76
CA GLU A 263 1.68 -14.92 18.44
C GLU A 263 0.82 -15.93 19.23
N THR A 264 -0.37 -15.53 19.66
CA THR A 264 -1.25 -16.42 20.45
C THR A 264 -1.93 -17.43 19.56
N GLU A 265 -2.41 -16.97 18.40
CA GLU A 265 -3.10 -17.81 17.43
C GLU A 265 -2.16 -18.45 16.39
N GLN A 266 -0.86 -18.06 16.41
CA GLN A 266 0.16 -18.46 15.43
C GLN A 266 -0.30 -18.22 14.00
N GLN A 267 -0.83 -17.02 13.76
CA GLN A 267 -1.62 -16.73 12.56
C GLN A 267 -1.44 -15.28 12.10
N TRP A 268 -1.32 -15.09 10.79
CA TRP A 268 -1.26 -13.76 10.16
C TRP A 268 -2.64 -13.15 9.96
N TYR A 269 -2.72 -11.84 10.15
CA TYR A 269 -3.93 -11.03 10.04
C TYR A 269 -3.69 -9.71 9.33
N TRP A 270 -4.60 -9.34 8.43
CA TRP A 270 -4.75 -7.96 7.99
C TRP A 270 -5.44 -7.16 9.10
N VAL A 271 -4.81 -6.09 9.57
CA VAL A 271 -5.33 -5.21 10.62
C VAL A 271 -5.43 -3.78 10.09
N ALA A 272 -6.61 -3.18 10.18
CA ALA A 272 -6.83 -1.81 9.75
C ALA A 272 -6.43 -0.79 10.84
N ALA A 273 -5.90 0.35 10.40
CA ALA A 273 -5.66 1.52 11.23
C ALA A 273 -5.88 2.80 10.44
N GLN A 274 -6.51 3.80 11.06
CA GLN A 274 -6.64 5.13 10.46
C GLN A 274 -5.28 5.85 10.56
N ARG A 275 -4.79 6.35 9.42
CA ARG A 275 -3.48 7.01 9.27
C ARG A 275 -3.58 8.50 8.99
N GLY A 276 -4.78 9.03 8.75
CA GLY A 276 -4.99 10.46 8.59
C GLY A 276 -6.40 10.84 8.15
N ALA A 277 -6.56 12.12 7.86
CA ALA A 277 -7.77 12.73 7.33
C ALA A 277 -7.41 13.85 6.33
N GLY A 278 -8.39 14.34 5.56
CA GLY A 278 -8.20 15.43 4.60
C GLY A 278 -7.90 14.99 3.16
N TRP A 279 -8.10 13.71 2.84
CA TRP A 279 -7.85 13.09 1.55
C TRP A 279 -9.05 13.16 0.59
N GLY A 280 -10.07 13.94 0.92
CA GLY A 280 -11.24 14.16 0.06
C GLY A 280 -10.88 14.82 -1.28
N GLY A 281 -9.79 15.59 -1.33
CA GLY A 281 -9.25 16.20 -2.55
C GLY A 281 -8.34 15.29 -3.37
N THR A 282 -8.03 14.09 -2.92
CA THR A 282 -7.17 13.16 -3.66
C THR A 282 -7.88 12.67 -4.91
N ARG A 283 -7.23 12.65 -6.06
CA ARG A 283 -7.83 12.23 -7.33
C ARG A 283 -7.39 10.84 -7.74
N LEU A 284 -6.10 10.55 -7.59
CA LEU A 284 -5.49 9.25 -7.87
C LEU A 284 -4.47 8.93 -6.77
N ILE A 285 -4.30 7.65 -6.48
CA ILE A 285 -3.16 7.13 -5.71
C ILE A 285 -2.57 5.94 -6.46
N GLY A 286 -1.30 5.66 -6.19
CA GLY A 286 -0.56 4.60 -6.85
C GLY A 286 0.67 4.20 -6.08
#